data_AF-A0ABD5U6I5-F1
#
_entry.id   AF-A0ABD5U6I5-F1
#
_cell.length_a   1.000
_cell.length_b   1.000
_cell.length_c   1.000
_cell.angle_alpha   90.00
_cell.angle_beta   90.00
_cell.angle_gamma   90.00
#
_symmetry.space_group_name_H-M   'P 1'
#
loop_
_entity.id
_entity.type
_entity.pdbx_description
1 polymer ?
#
loop_
_entity_poly.entity_id
_entity_poly.type
_entity_poly.pdbx_seq_one_letter_code
_entity_poly.pdbx_strand_id
1 'polypeptide(L)'
;MTAVKIIKVLGTSTESWEAAAEEAVAEASETIQDISGVEVEDWTAEVDDGEIVRYKTTVEVAFPVRPELHTSESTGRGVIQRLRPSQSE
;
A
#
# COMPACT_ATOMS: atom_id res chain seq x y z
N MET A 1 -10.28 4.79 15.69
CA MET A 1 -9.30 3.91 15.01
C MET A 1 -8.93 2.81 15.98
N THR A 2 -8.87 1.55 15.55
CA THR A 2 -8.63 0.42 16.49
C THR A 2 -7.22 -0.16 16.36
N ALA A 3 -6.55 0.01 15.21
CA ALA A 3 -5.15 -0.37 15.01
C ALA A 3 -4.51 0.43 13.86
N VAL A 4 -3.22 0.73 13.99
CA VAL A 4 -2.35 1.33 12.97
C VAL A 4 -1.36 0.26 12.53
N LYS A 5 -1.13 0.13 11.22
CA LYS A 5 -0.03 -0.67 10.69
C LYS A 5 1.15 0.28 10.47
N ILE A 6 2.33 -0.17 10.90
CA ILE A 6 3.59 0.52 10.68
C ILE A 6 4.47 -0.40 9.85
N ILE A 7 5.09 0.13 8.80
CA ILE A 7 6.05 -0.60 7.97
C ILE A 7 7.30 0.25 7.76
N LYS A 8 8.45 -0.39 7.54
CA LYS A 8 9.70 0.27 7.17
C LYS A 8 9.83 0.36 5.65
N VAL A 9 10.17 1.53 5.14
CA VAL A 9 10.42 1.80 3.72
C VAL A 9 11.78 2.47 3.59
N LEU A 10 12.59 2.01 2.64
CA LEU A 10 13.90 2.59 2.35
C LEU A 10 13.81 3.38 1.05
N GLY A 11 13.92 4.70 1.12
CA GLY A 11 14.08 5.53 -0.06
C GLY A 11 15.54 5.85 -0.32
N THR A 12 15.82 6.27 -1.55
CA THR A 12 17.18 6.60 -2.00
C THR A 12 17.19 7.82 -2.89
N SER A 13 18.22 8.66 -2.79
CA SER A 13 18.42 9.80 -3.67
C SER A 13 19.92 10.06 -3.88
N THR A 14 20.28 10.67 -5.00
CA THR A 14 21.65 11.16 -5.25
C THR A 14 21.86 12.58 -4.72
N GLU A 15 20.81 13.25 -4.21
CA GLU A 15 20.84 14.66 -3.84
C GLU A 15 21.04 14.88 -2.34
N SER A 16 20.17 14.27 -1.51
CA SER A 16 20.28 14.36 -0.04
C SER A 16 19.49 13.24 0.65
N TRP A 17 19.64 13.13 1.97
CA TRP A 17 18.83 12.22 2.79
C TRP A 17 17.36 12.67 2.90
N GLU A 18 17.09 13.98 2.90
CA GLU A 18 15.72 14.52 2.88
C GLU A 18 15.03 14.12 1.57
N ALA A 19 15.70 14.29 0.43
CA ALA A 19 15.18 13.83 -0.85
C ALA A 19 14.92 12.31 -0.84
N ALA A 20 15.84 11.52 -0.26
CA ALA A 20 15.62 10.08 -0.11
C ALA A 20 14.40 9.73 0.78
N ALA A 21 14.11 10.54 1.81
CA ALA A 21 12.92 10.36 2.64
C ALA A 21 11.63 10.70 1.87
N GLU A 22 11.64 11.77 1.08
CA GLU A 22 10.52 12.16 0.22
C GLU A 22 10.20 11.07 -0.81
N GLU A 23 11.23 10.51 -1.46
CA GLU A 23 11.08 9.39 -2.39
C GLU A 23 10.48 8.14 -1.72
N ALA A 24 10.89 7.82 -0.49
CA ALA A 24 10.32 6.70 0.27
C ALA A 24 8.80 6.86 0.47
N VAL A 25 8.36 8.09 0.79
CA VAL A 25 6.94 8.40 1.00
C VAL A 25 6.18 8.40 -0.32
N ALA A 26 6.77 8.96 -1.38
CA ALA A 26 6.16 9.05 -2.70
C ALA A 26 5.83 7.65 -3.24
N GLU A 27 6.80 6.75 -3.27
CA GLU A 27 6.63 5.36 -3.74
C GLU A 27 5.65 4.58 -2.85
N ALA A 28 5.76 4.72 -1.52
CA ALA A 28 4.83 4.06 -0.60
C ALA A 28 3.37 4.49 -0.83
N SER A 29 3.17 5.78 -1.14
CA SER A 29 1.84 6.36 -1.37
C SER A 29 1.14 5.84 -2.63
N GLU A 30 1.86 5.21 -3.56
CA GLU A 30 1.26 4.60 -4.76
C GLU A 30 0.43 3.37 -4.42
N THR A 31 0.76 2.66 -3.34
CA THR A 31 0.10 1.40 -2.95
C THR A 31 -0.61 1.48 -1.59
N ILE A 32 -0.20 2.40 -0.73
CA ILE A 32 -0.71 2.57 0.64
C ILE A 32 -1.50 3.86 0.73
N GLN A 33 -2.78 3.73 1.08
CA GLN A 33 -3.69 4.86 1.25
C GLN A 33 -3.71 5.34 2.70
N ASP A 34 -4.05 6.62 2.89
CA ASP A 34 -4.19 7.29 4.18
C ASP A 34 -2.92 7.24 5.06
N ILE A 35 -1.75 7.40 4.45
CA ILE A 35 -0.51 7.66 5.19
C ILE A 35 -0.70 8.96 5.97
N SER A 36 -0.62 8.88 7.30
CA SER A 36 -0.82 10.04 8.18
C SER A 36 0.47 10.78 8.53
N GLY A 37 1.61 10.13 8.32
CA GLY A 37 2.93 10.65 8.64
C GLY A 37 4.00 9.57 8.57
N VAL A 38 5.25 10.01 8.69
CA VAL A 38 6.42 9.13 8.75
C VAL A 38 7.36 9.53 9.88
N GLU A 39 8.07 8.56 10.43
CA GLU A 39 9.19 8.75 11.35
C GLU A 39 10.47 8.28 10.67
N VAL A 40 11.56 9.04 10.77
CA VAL A 40 12.85 8.63 10.21
C VAL A 40 13.60 7.80 11.23
N GLU A 41 14.00 6.59 10.86
CA GLU A 41 14.76 5.70 11.74
C GLU A 41 16.26 5.82 11.53
N ASP A 42 16.72 5.70 10.28
CA ASP A 42 18.14 5.61 9.97
C ASP A 42 18.50 6.36 8.68
N TRP A 43 19.67 6.99 8.71
CA TRP A 43 20.27 7.72 7.60
C TRP A 43 21.56 6.99 7.23
N THR A 44 21.59 6.43 6.02
CA THR A 44 22.75 5.66 5.53
C THR A 44 23.15 6.16 4.15
N ALA A 45 24.27 5.68 3.62
CA ALA A 45 24.76 6.07 2.30
C ALA A 45 25.55 4.94 1.63
N GLU A 46 25.57 4.93 0.30
CA GLU A 46 26.56 4.20 -0.49
C GLU A 46 27.76 5.11 -0.73
N VAL A 47 28.95 4.55 -0.50
CA VAL A 47 30.23 5.23 -0.72
C VAL A 47 30.98 4.51 -1.81
N ASP A 48 31.46 5.26 -2.80
CA ASP A 48 32.32 4.81 -3.89
C ASP A 48 33.53 5.73 -3.98
N ASP A 49 34.73 5.16 -4.06
CA ASP A 49 36.01 5.90 -4.08
C ASP A 49 36.17 6.98 -2.98
N GLY A 50 35.54 6.77 -1.81
CA GLY A 50 35.60 7.69 -0.67
C GLY A 50 34.58 8.84 -0.73
N GLU A 51 33.73 8.88 -1.75
CA GLU A 51 32.67 9.86 -1.95
C GLU A 51 31.29 9.21 -1.77
N ILE A 52 30.34 9.95 -1.22
CA ILE A 52 28.95 9.47 -1.13
C ILE A 52 28.31 9.57 -2.52
N VAL A 53 27.87 8.44 -3.06
CA VAL A 53 27.21 8.37 -4.37
C VAL A 53 25.69 8.23 -4.29
N ARG A 54 25.17 7.80 -3.13
CA ARG A 54 23.73 7.67 -2.91
C ARG A 54 23.39 7.79 -1.44
N TYR A 55 22.46 8.68 -1.14
CA TYR A 55 21.84 8.84 0.17
C TYR A 55 20.67 7.87 0.32
N LYS A 56 20.50 7.33 1.51
CA LYS A 56 19.47 6.35 1.84
C LYS A 56 18.81 6.72 3.15
N THR A 57 17.48 6.76 3.17
CA THR A 57 16.73 7.08 4.38
C THR A 57 15.69 6.01 4.61
N THR A 58 15.78 5.33 5.76
CA THR A 58 14.77 4.38 6.22
C THR A 58 13.72 5.14 7.03
N VAL A 59 12.46 5.04 6.62
CA VAL A 59 11.32 5.66 7.31
C VAL A 59 10.30 4.62 7.74
N GLU A 60 9.68 4.82 8.90
CA GLU A 60 8.48 4.12 9.31
C GLU A 60 7.25 4.87 8.81
N VAL A 61 6.39 4.18 8.05
CA VAL A 61 5.15 4.70 7.51
C VAL A 61 3.97 4.18 8.31
N ALA A 62 3.18 5.08 8.88
CA ALA A 62 1.99 4.76 9.66
C ALA A 62 0.70 4.98 8.86
N PHE A 63 -0.15 3.95 8.82
CA PHE A 63 -1.44 3.99 8.12
C PHE A 63 -2.48 3.08 8.79
N PRO A 64 -3.79 3.36 8.65
CA PRO A 64 -4.82 2.59 9.33
C PRO A 64 -4.94 1.16 8.78
N VAL A 65 -5.24 0.20 9.66
CA VAL A 65 -5.62 -1.15 9.22
C VAL A 65 -7.04 -1.10 8.65
N ARG A 66 -7.17 -1.41 7.35
CA ARG A 66 -8.46 -1.56 6.68
C ARG A 66 -8.85 -3.05 6.60
N PRO A 67 -10.11 -3.41 6.90
CA PRO A 67 -10.60 -4.76 6.61
C PRO A 67 -10.58 -5.00 5.10
N GLU A 68 -10.14 -6.16 4.66
CA GLU A 68 -10.29 -6.56 3.26
C GLU A 68 -11.77 -6.66 2.91
N LEU A 69 -12.25 -5.75 2.06
CA LEU A 69 -13.57 -5.89 1.46
C LEU A 69 -13.47 -6.98 0.40
N HIS A 70 -13.84 -8.21 0.78
CA HIS A 70 -14.21 -9.22 -0.21
C HIS A 70 -15.47 -8.73 -0.92
N THR A 71 -15.30 -8.04 -2.05
CA THR A 71 -16.41 -7.78 -2.98
C THR A 71 -16.79 -9.11 -3.60
N SER A 72 -17.67 -9.86 -2.95
CA SER A 72 -18.38 -10.96 -3.57
C SER A 72 -19.23 -10.37 -4.70
N GLU A 73 -18.85 -10.62 -5.95
CA GLU A 73 -19.70 -10.33 -7.10
C GLU A 73 -21.08 -10.99 -6.89
N SER A 74 -22.13 -10.16 -6.91
CA SER A 74 -23.52 -10.59 -6.79
C SER A 74 -23.89 -11.48 -7.98
N THR A 75 -24.04 -12.78 -7.70
CA THR A 75 -24.65 -13.82 -8.54
C THR A 75 -25.64 -13.30 -9.58
N GLY A 76 -25.22 -13.28 -10.84
CA GLY A 76 -26.09 -13.25 -12.01
C GLY A 76 -26.28 -14.65 -12.58
N ARG A 77 -27.31 -15.39 -12.12
CA ARG A 77 -27.89 -16.51 -12.89
C ARG A 77 -29.39 -16.55 -12.69
N GLY A 78 -30.09 -16.08 -13.71
CA GLY A 78 -31.54 -16.20 -13.83
C GLY A 78 -31.98 -17.66 -13.79
N VAL A 79 -32.90 -17.97 -12.89
CA VAL A 79 -33.66 -19.21 -12.91
C VAL A 79 -34.93 -18.92 -13.71
N ILE A 80 -34.93 -19.30 -14.98
CA ILE A 80 -36.18 -19.38 -15.76
C ILE A 80 -37.02 -20.48 -15.10
N GLN A 81 -38.00 -20.09 -14.31
CA GLN A 81 -38.98 -21.01 -13.74
C GLN A 81 -39.83 -21.53 -14.91
N ARG A 82 -39.41 -22.67 -15.48
CA ARG A 82 -40.28 -23.48 -16.36
C ARG A 82 -41.46 -23.94 -15.51
N LEU A 83 -42.57 -23.22 -15.63
CA LEU A 83 -43.87 -23.68 -15.16
C LEU A 83 -44.16 -25.04 -15.81
N ARG A 84 -44.32 -26.06 -14.97
CA ARG A 84 -44.73 -27.42 -15.40
C ARG A 84 -46.20 -27.37 -15.87
N PRO A 85 -46.59 -28.13 -16.90
CA PRO A 85 -47.99 -28.25 -17.29
C PRO A 85 -48.71 -29.27 -16.40
N SER A 86 -49.95 -28.97 -16.02
CA SER A 86 -50.87 -29.79 -15.22
C SER A 86 -52.22 -29.05 -15.22
N GLN A 87 -53.37 -29.50 -15.71
CA GLN A 87 -54.00 -30.78 -16.08
C GLN A 87 -55.00 -30.45 -17.23
N SER A 88 -55.21 -31.30 -18.25
CA SER A 88 -56.25 -32.34 -18.35
C SER A 88 -57.69 -31.80 -18.38
N GLU A 89 -58.32 -31.89 -19.56
CA GLU A 89 -59.79 -31.89 -19.76
C GLU A 89 -60.44 -33.18 -19.23
#